data_AF-A0A1X6P9H5-F1
#
_entry.id   AF-A0A1X6P9H5-F1
#
_cell.length_a   1.000
_cell.length_b   1.000
_cell.length_c   1.000
_cell.angle_alpha   90.00
_cell.angle_beta   90.00
_cell.angle_gamma   90.00
#
_symmetry.space_group_name_H-M   'P 1'
#
loop_
_entity.id
_entity.type
_entity.pdbx_description
1 polymer ?
#
loop_
_entity_poly.entity_id
_entity_poly.type
_entity_poly.pdbx_seq_one_letter_code
_entity_poly.pdbx_strand_id
1 'polypeptide(L)'
;MSRSRPPLRPSGGGGGSGGGGGGGSSGGGNPRVIPTEFLPSKLRACLSCSLIKTAEQFLLDGCDNCDFLDMANSRDRVGQCTSGAFVGVAGVANPADSWVGRWQRLGRNAVAGCYAIGVDAKLPEDIRESLEDNGYRVARTRATAMDDE
;
A
#
# COMPACT_ATOMS: atom_id res chain seq x y z
N MET A 1 35.71 -0.17 -41.31
CA MET A 1 34.74 0.00 -42.42
C MET A 1 33.48 -0.80 -42.11
N SER A 2 32.31 -0.21 -42.41
CA SER A 2 30.98 -0.84 -42.50
C SER A 2 30.32 -1.35 -41.21
N ARG A 3 29.31 -0.62 -40.72
CA ARG A 3 27.97 -1.17 -40.46
C ARG A 3 26.92 -0.13 -40.85
N SER A 4 26.31 -0.34 -42.00
CA SER A 4 25.28 0.50 -42.60
C SER A 4 24.00 0.52 -41.74
N ARG A 5 23.45 1.72 -41.48
CA ARG A 5 22.11 1.88 -40.89
C ARG A 5 21.04 1.49 -41.92
N PRO A 6 20.00 0.72 -41.55
CA PRO A 6 18.86 0.48 -42.43
C PRO A 6 17.94 1.72 -42.50
N PRO A 7 17.23 1.95 -43.62
CA PRO A 7 16.35 3.10 -43.78
C PRO A 7 15.03 2.92 -43.03
N LEU A 8 14.50 4.04 -42.54
CA LEU A 8 13.20 4.15 -41.89
C LEU A 8 12.07 3.93 -42.91
N ARG A 9 11.10 3.06 -42.59
CA ARG A 9 9.84 2.91 -43.32
C ARG A 9 8.83 3.97 -42.87
N PRO A 10 8.18 4.72 -43.78
CA PRO A 10 6.95 5.43 -43.47
C PRO A 10 5.76 4.73 -44.14
N SER A 11 4.72 4.39 -43.38
CA SER A 11 3.35 4.05 -43.80
C SER A 11 2.60 3.62 -42.54
N GLY A 12 1.46 4.17 -42.13
CA GLY A 12 0.57 5.15 -42.74
C GLY A 12 -0.42 5.66 -41.68
N GLY A 13 -1.11 6.74 -42.04
CA GLY A 13 -2.20 7.29 -41.24
C GLY A 13 -3.43 6.39 -41.23
N GLY A 14 -4.10 6.38 -40.09
CA GLY A 14 -5.46 5.87 -39.91
C GLY A 14 -6.10 6.65 -38.78
N GLY A 15 -6.99 7.57 -39.13
CA GLY A 15 -7.82 8.33 -38.20
C GLY A 15 -8.99 7.49 -37.65
N GLY A 16 -9.42 7.87 -36.46
CA GLY A 16 -10.59 7.39 -35.72
C GLY A 16 -10.42 7.89 -34.29
N SER A 17 -10.89 9.09 -33.94
CA SER A 17 -12.29 9.48 -33.71
C SER A 17 -13.00 8.57 -32.70
N GLY A 18 -13.16 9.07 -31.47
CA GLY A 18 -14.35 8.78 -30.67
C GLY A 18 -14.15 8.11 -29.30
N GLY A 19 -14.55 8.83 -28.25
CA GLY A 19 -14.96 8.29 -26.94
C GLY A 19 -13.81 8.07 -25.95
N GLY A 20 -13.57 8.89 -24.93
CA GLY A 20 -14.57 9.61 -24.15
C GLY A 20 -15.36 8.64 -23.27
N GLY A 21 -14.68 7.80 -22.50
CA GLY A 21 -15.25 6.95 -21.45
C GLY A 21 -14.48 7.18 -20.17
N GLY A 22 -14.79 8.28 -19.47
CA GLY A 22 -14.32 8.49 -18.12
C GLY A 22 -14.77 7.32 -17.27
N GLY A 23 -13.83 6.46 -16.87
CA GLY A 23 -14.01 5.50 -15.80
C GLY A 23 -14.16 6.28 -14.50
N GLY A 24 -15.34 6.87 -14.30
CA GLY A 24 -15.80 7.27 -12.98
C GLY A 24 -15.98 6.01 -12.19
N SER A 25 -14.90 5.52 -11.56
CA SER A 25 -15.02 4.63 -10.42
C SER A 25 -15.95 5.33 -9.45
N SER A 26 -17.17 4.84 -9.39
CA SER A 26 -18.19 5.20 -8.42
C SER A 26 -17.54 5.23 -7.05
N GLY A 27 -17.25 6.45 -6.58
CA GLY A 27 -16.53 6.77 -5.36
C GLY A 27 -17.33 6.46 -4.11
N GLY A 28 -17.70 5.19 -3.92
CA GLY A 28 -18.10 4.63 -2.65
C GLY A 28 -16.89 3.96 -2.01
N GLY A 29 -15.93 4.75 -1.54
CA GLY A 29 -14.84 4.21 -0.73
C GLY A 29 -15.44 3.59 0.55
N ASN A 30 -14.94 2.42 0.97
CA ASN A 30 -15.34 1.82 2.23
C ASN A 30 -14.96 2.80 3.38
N PRO A 31 -15.92 3.42 4.09
CA PRO A 31 -15.61 4.42 5.10
C PRO A 31 -14.80 3.83 6.27
N ARG A 32 -14.77 2.50 6.41
CA ARG A 32 -14.01 1.79 7.43
C ARG A 32 -12.50 1.76 7.19
N VAL A 33 -12.01 2.33 6.09
CA VAL A 33 -10.56 2.49 5.83
C VAL A 33 -9.95 3.60 6.69
N ILE A 34 -10.73 4.63 7.04
CA ILE A 34 -10.26 5.77 7.84
C ILE A 34 -10.31 5.39 9.32
N PRO A 35 -9.27 5.71 10.13
CA PRO A 35 -9.31 5.49 11.56
C PRO A 35 -10.56 6.11 12.21
N THR A 36 -11.32 5.32 12.95
CA THR A 36 -12.52 5.80 13.66
C THR A 36 -12.17 6.63 14.90
N GLU A 37 -10.96 6.45 15.43
CA GLU A 37 -10.42 7.16 16.58
C GLU A 37 -8.99 7.62 16.28
N PHE A 38 -8.59 8.76 16.84
CA PHE A 38 -7.28 9.37 16.61
C PHE A 38 -6.37 9.38 17.85
N LEU A 39 -6.75 8.62 18.89
CA LEU A 39 -5.89 8.41 20.05
C LEU A 39 -4.66 7.61 19.63
N PRO A 40 -3.42 8.11 19.84
CA PRO A 40 -2.21 7.42 19.39
C PRO A 40 -2.09 5.98 19.91
N SER A 41 -2.56 5.72 21.14
CA SER A 41 -2.54 4.38 21.76
C SER A 41 -3.50 3.36 21.14
N LYS A 42 -4.48 3.82 20.34
CA LYS A 42 -5.46 2.98 19.66
C LYS A 42 -5.09 2.69 18.21
N LEU A 43 -4.27 3.55 17.62
CA LEU A 43 -3.82 3.45 16.25
C LEU A 43 -2.72 2.41 16.09
N ARG A 44 -2.77 1.71 14.97
CA ARG A 44 -1.75 0.74 14.57
C ARG A 44 -1.48 0.91 13.08
N ALA A 45 -0.24 0.71 12.67
CA ALA A 45 0.17 0.68 11.28
C ALA A 45 0.43 -0.77 10.84
N CYS A 46 -0.06 -1.15 9.66
CA CYS A 46 0.24 -2.45 9.06
C CYS A 46 1.74 -2.53 8.72
N LEU A 47 2.39 -3.62 9.14
CA LEU A 47 3.83 -3.82 8.94
C LEU A 47 4.21 -4.10 7.47
N SER A 48 3.24 -4.48 6.64
CA SER A 48 3.45 -4.76 5.21
C SER A 48 3.19 -3.55 4.30
N CYS A 49 2.14 -2.76 4.56
CA CYS A 49 1.73 -1.67 3.66
C CYS A 49 1.65 -0.29 4.29
N SER A 50 1.94 -0.15 5.59
CA SER A 50 1.86 1.10 6.38
C SER A 50 0.46 1.71 6.56
N LEU A 51 -0.62 1.06 6.13
CA LEU A 51 -1.99 1.53 6.37
C LEU A 51 -2.25 1.66 7.87
N ILE A 52 -2.84 2.77 8.29
CA ILE A 52 -3.19 3.06 9.68
C ILE A 52 -4.69 2.87 9.88
N LYS A 53 -5.04 2.10 10.91
CA LYS A 53 -6.40 1.96 11.44
C LYS A 53 -6.35 1.75 12.95
N THR A 54 -7.51 1.68 13.61
CA THR A 54 -7.56 1.14 14.98
C THR A 54 -7.34 -0.37 14.98
N ALA A 55 -6.89 -0.91 16.13
CA ALA A 55 -6.77 -2.36 16.32
C ALA A 55 -8.11 -3.10 16.08
N GLU A 56 -9.22 -2.47 16.46
CA GLU A 56 -10.57 -3.01 16.27
C GLU A 56 -10.97 -3.04 14.80
N GLN A 57 -10.67 -2.00 14.02
CA GLN A 57 -10.93 -2.01 12.58
C GLN A 57 -10.13 -3.10 11.85
N PHE A 58 -8.86 -3.33 12.23
CA PHE A 58 -8.10 -4.46 11.69
C PHE A 58 -8.69 -5.81 12.10
N LEU A 59 -9.21 -5.93 13.33
CA LEU A 59 -9.86 -7.14 13.79
C LEU A 59 -11.17 -7.43 13.05
N LEU A 60 -11.95 -6.39 12.73
CA LEU A 60 -13.25 -6.54 12.07
C LEU A 60 -13.12 -6.77 10.56
N ASP A 61 -12.34 -5.93 9.89
CA ASP A 61 -12.30 -5.89 8.42
C ASP A 61 -10.94 -6.34 7.83
N GLY A 62 -9.92 -6.56 8.66
CA GLY A 62 -8.56 -6.79 8.17
C GLY A 62 -7.90 -5.53 7.59
N CYS A 63 -6.88 -5.73 6.76
CA CYS A 63 -6.19 -4.65 6.06
C CYS A 63 -6.58 -4.64 4.59
N ASP A 64 -7.14 -3.53 4.10
CA ASP A 64 -7.68 -3.43 2.73
C ASP A 64 -6.61 -3.48 1.63
N ASN A 65 -5.33 -3.42 2.00
CA ASN A 65 -4.22 -3.58 1.06
C ASN A 65 -3.58 -4.98 1.15
N CYS A 66 -3.85 -5.74 2.21
CA CYS A 66 -3.09 -6.93 2.60
C CYS A 66 -4.03 -8.04 3.09
N ASP A 67 -5.02 -8.41 2.27
CA ASP A 67 -5.96 -9.49 2.60
C ASP A 67 -5.25 -10.81 2.95
N PHE A 68 -4.08 -11.05 2.35
CA PHE A 68 -3.23 -12.21 2.61
C PHE A 68 -2.69 -12.32 4.04
N LEU A 69 -2.75 -11.26 4.85
CA LEU A 69 -2.36 -11.31 6.26
C LEU A 69 -3.42 -11.95 7.16
N ASP A 70 -4.64 -12.13 6.65
CA ASP A 70 -5.75 -12.82 7.32
C ASP A 70 -5.97 -12.36 8.77
N MET A 71 -6.04 -11.03 8.95
CA MET A 71 -6.18 -10.41 10.27
C MET A 71 -7.61 -10.39 10.81
N ALA A 72 -8.61 -10.52 9.93
CA ALA A 72 -10.00 -10.46 10.32
C ALA A 72 -10.32 -11.59 11.31
N ASN A 73 -11.04 -11.27 12.38
CA ASN A 73 -11.41 -12.16 13.49
C ASN A 73 -10.22 -12.77 14.27
N SER A 74 -8.98 -12.34 14.02
CA SER A 74 -7.79 -12.86 14.71
C SER A 74 -6.99 -11.76 15.40
N ARG A 75 -7.18 -11.63 16.72
CA ARG A 75 -6.44 -10.65 17.55
C ARG A 75 -4.93 -10.91 17.53
N ASP A 76 -4.52 -12.17 17.50
CA ASP A 76 -3.12 -12.56 17.46
C ASP A 76 -2.47 -12.12 16.14
N ARG A 77 -3.15 -12.36 15.00
CA ARG A 77 -2.68 -11.88 13.69
C ARG A 77 -2.59 -10.36 13.65
N VAL A 78 -3.57 -9.64 14.17
CA VAL A 78 -3.51 -8.17 14.28
C VAL A 78 -2.29 -7.75 15.11
N GLY A 79 -2.04 -8.40 16.25
CA GLY A 79 -0.88 -8.12 17.11
C GLY A 79 0.46 -8.33 16.41
N GLN A 80 0.59 -9.41 15.63
CA GLN A 80 1.82 -9.79 14.93
C GLN A 80 2.07 -9.00 13.64
N CYS A 81 1.01 -8.57 12.95
CA CYS A 81 1.10 -7.96 11.62
C CYS A 81 0.98 -6.42 11.63
N THR A 82 0.79 -5.80 12.80
CA THR A 82 0.66 -4.36 12.96
C THR A 82 1.43 -3.84 14.17
N SER A 83 1.85 -2.57 14.16
CA SER A 83 2.54 -1.94 15.29
C SER A 83 1.91 -0.59 15.66
N GLY A 84 1.86 -0.29 16.96
CA GLY A 84 1.53 1.06 17.45
C GLY A 84 2.73 2.02 17.44
N ALA A 85 3.94 1.50 17.27
CA ALA A 85 5.16 2.29 17.16
C ALA A 85 5.37 2.70 15.70
N PHE A 86 4.80 3.85 15.31
CA PHE A 86 4.98 4.45 14.00
C PHE A 86 5.12 5.96 14.11
N VAL A 87 5.70 6.58 13.09
CA VAL A 87 5.94 8.02 13.04
C VAL A 87 5.23 8.62 11.85
N GLY A 88 4.55 9.74 12.10
CA GLY A 88 3.88 10.55 11.09
C GLY A 88 2.65 9.87 10.47
N VAL A 89 1.75 10.70 9.96
CA VAL A 89 0.54 10.25 9.25
C VAL A 89 0.44 11.01 7.94
N ALA A 90 0.32 10.29 6.84
CA ALA A 90 0.03 10.83 5.52
C ALA A 90 -1.40 10.42 5.11
N GLY A 91 -2.28 11.40 4.96
CA GLY A 91 -3.58 11.19 4.32
C GLY A 91 -3.42 11.18 2.80
N VAL A 92 -3.75 10.06 2.15
CA VAL A 92 -3.57 9.89 0.71
C VAL A 92 -4.93 9.57 0.08
N ALA A 93 -5.51 10.56 -0.62
CA ALA A 93 -6.82 10.42 -1.26
C ALA A 93 -6.77 9.66 -2.60
N ASN A 94 -5.65 9.76 -3.34
CA ASN A 94 -5.44 9.04 -4.60
C ASN A 94 -4.01 8.49 -4.65
N PRO A 95 -3.76 7.28 -4.10
CA PRO A 95 -2.42 6.71 -4.03
C PRO A 95 -1.74 6.49 -5.39
N ALA A 96 -2.52 6.17 -6.43
CA ALA A 96 -2.00 5.86 -7.76
C ALA A 96 -1.41 7.08 -8.48
N ASP A 97 -1.93 8.28 -8.21
CA ASP A 97 -1.50 9.54 -8.87
C ASP A 97 -0.74 10.49 -7.93
N SER A 98 -0.66 10.16 -6.64
CA SER A 98 0.02 10.98 -5.65
C SER A 98 1.53 10.82 -5.71
N TRP A 99 2.26 11.94 -5.75
CA TRP A 99 3.71 11.94 -5.51
C TRP A 99 4.07 11.35 -4.14
N VAL A 100 3.30 11.69 -3.09
CA VAL A 100 3.50 11.16 -1.73
C VAL A 100 3.28 9.63 -1.72
N GLY A 101 2.25 9.14 -2.42
CA GLY A 101 2.00 7.70 -2.56
C GLY A 101 3.16 6.98 -3.22
N ARG A 102 3.69 7.53 -4.32
CA ARG A 102 4.89 6.99 -4.99
C ARG A 102 6.14 7.05 -4.11
N TRP A 103 6.37 8.17 -3.42
CA TRP A 103 7.52 8.34 -2.51
C TRP A 103 7.47 7.36 -1.33
N GLN A 104 6.27 7.09 -0.81
CA GLN A 104 6.02 6.06 0.21
C GLN A 104 6.00 4.62 -0.33
N ARG A 105 6.19 4.43 -1.64
CA ARG A 105 6.12 3.12 -2.30
C ARG A 105 4.79 2.41 -2.07
N LEU A 106 3.70 3.18 -1.93
CA LEU A 106 2.36 2.59 -1.91
C LEU A 106 2.11 1.87 -3.24
N GLY A 107 1.54 0.67 -3.16
CA GLY A 107 1.20 -0.10 -4.36
C GLY A 107 0.21 0.66 -5.24
N ARG A 108 0.22 0.38 -6.54
CA ARG A 108 -0.71 1.02 -7.50
C ARG A 108 -2.19 0.81 -7.13
N ASN A 109 -2.49 -0.28 -6.43
CA ASN A 109 -3.83 -0.65 -6.00
C ASN A 109 -4.08 -0.29 -4.52
N ALA A 110 -3.23 0.51 -3.90
CA ALA A 110 -3.43 0.93 -2.53
C ALA A 110 -4.72 1.75 -2.39
N VAL A 111 -5.47 1.53 -1.31
CA VAL A 111 -6.71 2.25 -1.04
C VAL A 111 -6.47 3.68 -0.56
N ALA A 112 -7.42 4.57 -0.80
CA ALA A 112 -7.40 5.90 -0.19
C ALA A 112 -7.50 5.79 1.33
N GLY A 113 -6.60 6.42 2.09
CA GLY A 113 -6.54 6.25 3.54
C GLY A 113 -5.40 6.98 4.24
N CYS A 114 -5.22 6.66 5.52
CA CYS A 114 -4.12 7.16 6.34
C CYS A 114 -2.97 6.16 6.35
N TYR A 115 -1.75 6.61 6.05
CA TYR A 115 -0.55 5.78 5.99
C TYR A 115 0.53 6.33 6.93
N ALA A 116 1.28 5.44 7.59
CA ALA A 116 2.41 5.85 8.41
C ALA A 116 3.57 6.35 7.54
N ILE A 117 4.29 7.37 8.01
CA ILE A 117 5.50 7.83 7.31
C ILE A 117 6.64 6.82 7.50
N GLY A 118 6.78 6.28 8.71
CA GLY A 118 7.64 5.15 9.01
C GLY A 118 7.09 4.32 10.16
N VAL A 119 7.50 3.05 10.24
CA VAL A 119 7.05 2.10 11.27
C VAL A 119 8.26 1.46 11.92
N ASP A 120 8.30 1.48 13.25
CA ASP A 120 9.39 0.96 14.06
C ASP A 120 9.10 -0.48 14.49
N ALA A 121 8.96 -1.35 13.48
CA ALA A 121 8.81 -2.78 13.64
C ALA A 121 8.90 -3.43 12.25
N LYS A 122 9.25 -4.72 12.23
CA LYS A 122 9.24 -5.55 11.03
C LYS A 122 8.23 -6.68 11.23
N LEU A 123 7.67 -7.14 10.12
CA LEU A 123 6.84 -8.34 10.13
C LEU A 123 7.71 -9.52 10.65
N PRO A 124 7.19 -10.39 11.53
CA PRO A 124 7.89 -11.58 11.96
C PRO A 124 8.39 -12.41 10.78
N GLU A 125 9.59 -12.97 10.93
CA GLU A 125 10.31 -13.62 9.83
C GLU A 125 9.56 -14.83 9.29
N ASP A 126 8.97 -15.63 10.16
CA ASP A 126 8.13 -16.79 9.83
C ASP A 126 6.92 -16.40 8.98
N ILE A 127 6.26 -15.29 9.32
CA ILE A 127 5.14 -14.76 8.54
C ILE A 127 5.65 -14.23 7.21
N ARG A 128 6.78 -13.50 7.21
CA ARG A 128 7.37 -12.93 6.00
C ARG A 128 7.77 -14.02 4.99
N GLU A 129 8.49 -15.05 5.44
CA GLU A 129 8.91 -16.18 4.61
C GLU A 129 7.69 -16.93 4.05
N SER A 130 6.70 -17.23 4.89
CA SER A 130 5.48 -17.88 4.44
C SER A 130 4.76 -17.08 3.35
N LEU A 131 4.71 -15.76 3.46
CA LEU A 131 4.11 -14.90 2.44
C LEU A 131 4.91 -14.90 1.14
N GLU A 132 6.24 -14.85 1.22
CA GLU A 132 7.11 -14.89 0.06
C GLU A 132 7.03 -16.22 -0.68
N ASP A 133 6.96 -17.35 0.04
CA ASP A 133 6.77 -18.69 -0.52
C ASP A 133 5.42 -18.83 -1.26
N ASN A 134 4.40 -18.11 -0.77
CA ASN A 134 3.09 -18.03 -1.42
C ASN A 134 3.03 -16.97 -2.54
N GLY A 135 4.17 -16.34 -2.89
CA GLY A 135 4.28 -15.39 -4.00
C GLY A 135 3.88 -13.95 -3.68
N TYR A 136 3.63 -13.63 -2.40
CA TYR A 136 3.33 -12.26 -1.98
C TYR A 136 4.60 -11.43 -1.80
N ARG A 137 4.60 -10.20 -2.31
CA ARG A 137 5.70 -9.25 -2.06
C ARG A 137 5.44 -8.46 -0.79
N VAL A 138 6.20 -8.75 0.26
CA VAL A 138 6.19 -7.94 1.48
C VAL A 138 7.07 -6.71 1.26
N ALA A 139 6.47 -5.53 1.14
CA ALA A 139 7.24 -4.30 1.04
C ALA A 139 7.97 -4.04 2.36
N ARG A 140 9.26 -3.69 2.29
CA ARG A 140 9.96 -3.14 3.45
C ARG A 140 9.39 -1.75 3.73
N THR A 141 8.52 -1.68 4.73
CA THR A 141 8.09 -0.42 5.32
C THR A 141 9.34 0.35 5.72
N ARG A 142 9.36 1.66 5.47
CA ARG A 142 10.51 2.50 5.76
C ARG A 142 10.70 2.51 7.28
N ALA A 143 11.68 1.76 7.76
CA ALA A 143 12.04 1.76 9.16
C ALA A 143 12.47 3.18 9.52
N THR A 144 11.92 3.72 10.60
CA THR A 144 12.51 4.87 11.26
C THR A 144 13.76 4.35 11.95
N ALA A 145 14.89 4.39 11.25
CA ALA A 145 16.16 3.94 11.81
C ALA A 145 16.38 4.56 13.20
N MET A 146 16.44 3.71 14.23
CA MET A 146 17.57 3.76 15.14
C MET A 146 18.46 2.62 14.65
N ASP A 147 19.36 2.94 13.71
CA ASP A 147 20.47 2.03 13.45
C ASP A 147 21.23 1.96 14.78
N ASP A 148 21.23 0.80 15.45
CA ASP A 148 22.09 0.55 16.60
C ASP A 148 23.54 0.82 16.16
N GLU A 149 24.16 1.80 16.80
CA GLU A 149 25.57 2.19 16.62
C GLU A 149 26.52 1.17 17.27
#